data_AF-R9GT74-F1
#
_entry.id   AF-R9GT74-F1
#
_cell.length_a   1.000
_cell.length_b   1.000
_cell.length_c   1.000
_cell.angle_alpha   90.00
_cell.angle_beta   90.00
_cell.angle_gamma   90.00
#
_symmetry.space_group_name_H-M   'P 1'
#
loop_
_entity.id
_entity.type
_entity.pdbx_description
1 polymer ?
#
loop_
_entity_poly.entity_id
_entity_poly.type
_entity_poly.pdbx_seq_one_letter_code
_entity_poly.pdbx_strand_id
1 'polypeptide(L)'
;MTRYYKAFIPALVASCASYLVFVLITHLNLGPTWNFPAYTNPKVGDIFYAVAYSLAGAAIGWIFILFVRNFKLVFKRLNLAIYLRLTIGGFVLGIISYYIPLTRYFGHEQLTEVLKSTFTLQFLCVLLLFKLIAIAVTVTAGWRGGFIIPLLFAGTVLGLIIFQLFPGQNLALITVCCMASLNACVTRTPVSIIILLAAMTGLHNIVPVIFASLTGYFLAPKLPLIQAQLRREKSNDSLL
;
A
#
# COMPACT_ATOMS: atom_id res chain seq x y z
N MET A 1 -17.10 24.27 -4.88
CA MET A 1 -16.63 23.67 -3.61
C MET A 1 -17.71 22.91 -2.81
N THR A 2 -19.01 23.06 -3.13
CA THR A 2 -20.13 22.57 -2.29
C THR A 2 -20.53 21.10 -2.45
N ARG A 3 -20.19 20.43 -3.57
CA ARG A 3 -20.69 19.06 -3.85
C ARG A 3 -20.04 17.98 -2.99
N TYR A 4 -18.74 18.09 -2.70
CA TYR A 4 -18.02 17.11 -1.88
C TYR A 4 -18.36 17.21 -0.39
N TYR A 5 -18.48 18.44 0.12
CA TYR A 5 -18.88 18.68 1.51
C TYR A 5 -20.28 18.12 1.80
N LYS A 6 -21.23 18.32 0.86
CA LYS A 6 -22.59 17.76 0.96
C LYS A 6 -22.61 16.22 0.99
N ALA A 7 -21.65 15.57 0.33
CA ALA A 7 -21.55 14.11 0.31
C ALA A 7 -20.76 13.52 1.50
N PHE A 8 -20.05 14.35 2.26
CA PHE A 8 -19.16 13.89 3.33
C PHE A 8 -19.92 13.28 4.51
N ILE A 9 -20.94 13.98 5.01
CA ILE A 9 -21.74 13.51 6.15
C ILE A 9 -22.46 12.19 5.82
N PRO A 10 -23.19 12.05 4.69
CA PRO A 10 -23.81 10.77 4.32
C PRO A 10 -22.80 9.63 4.17
N ALA A 11 -21.62 9.90 3.61
CA ALA A 11 -20.58 8.89 3.46
C ALA A 11 -20.03 8.40 4.81
N LEU A 12 -19.84 9.31 5.77
CA LEU A 12 -19.43 8.96 7.13
C LEU A 12 -20.47 8.09 7.82
N VAL A 13 -21.74 8.48 7.78
CA VAL A 13 -22.83 7.71 8.42
C VAL A 13 -22.93 6.31 7.81
N ALA A 14 -22.87 6.21 6.48
CA ALA A 14 -22.88 4.92 5.79
C ALA A 14 -21.65 4.06 6.15
N SER A 15 -20.47 4.66 6.27
CA SER A 15 -19.25 3.96 6.69
C SER A 15 -19.37 3.40 8.12
N CYS A 16 -19.91 4.18 9.06
CA CYS A 16 -20.14 3.72 10.43
C CYS A 16 -21.14 2.56 10.47
N ALA A 17 -22.26 2.67 9.75
CA ALA A 17 -23.25 1.60 9.66
C ALA A 17 -22.65 0.31 9.06
N SER A 18 -21.89 0.44 7.97
CA SER A 18 -21.19 -0.71 7.36
C SER A 18 -20.18 -1.34 8.31
N TYR A 19 -19.44 -0.54 9.09
CA TYR A 19 -18.48 -1.05 10.06
C TYR A 19 -19.16 -1.79 11.21
N LEU A 20 -20.29 -1.27 11.71
CA LEU A 20 -21.08 -1.97 12.74
C LEU A 20 -21.57 -3.32 12.25
N VAL A 21 -22.13 -3.38 11.03
CA VAL A 21 -22.55 -4.65 10.42
C VAL A 21 -21.36 -5.61 10.27
N PHE A 22 -20.21 -5.11 9.82
CA PHE A 22 -18.98 -5.90 9.72
C PHE A 22 -18.55 -6.50 11.06
N VAL A 23 -18.51 -5.70 12.13
CA VAL A 23 -18.13 -6.17 13.48
C VAL A 23 -19.13 -7.19 14.02
N LEU A 24 -20.43 -6.97 13.82
CA LEU A 24 -21.48 -7.90 14.25
C LEU A 24 -21.39 -9.26 13.55
N ILE A 25 -21.05 -9.28 12.26
CA ILE A 25 -20.94 -10.53 11.48
C ILE A 25 -19.63 -11.27 11.78
N THR A 26 -18.52 -10.54 11.85
CA THR A 26 -17.19 -11.16 11.98
C THR A 26 -16.82 -11.47 13.43
N HIS A 27 -17.56 -10.92 14.40
CA HIS A 27 -17.25 -10.99 15.83
C HIS A 27 -15.81 -10.56 16.17
N LEU A 28 -15.19 -9.74 15.31
CA LEU A 28 -13.86 -9.21 15.52
C LEU A 28 -13.90 -8.14 16.61
N ASN A 29 -12.90 -8.14 17.47
CA ASN A 29 -12.75 -7.11 18.50
C ASN A 29 -12.53 -5.73 17.86
N LEU A 30 -13.05 -4.70 18.54
CA LEU A 30 -12.72 -3.30 18.22
C LEU A 30 -11.24 -3.08 18.56
N GLY A 31 -10.38 -3.04 17.55
CA GLY A 31 -8.95 -2.91 17.74
C GLY A 31 -8.16 -2.87 16.42
N PRO A 32 -6.86 -2.58 16.51
CA PRO A 32 -6.00 -2.57 15.34
C PRO A 32 -5.92 -3.96 14.70
N THR A 33 -5.87 -3.98 13.38
CA THR A 33 -5.82 -5.23 12.61
C THR A 33 -4.44 -5.89 12.68
N TRP A 34 -3.38 -5.11 12.87
CA TRP A 34 -2.02 -5.59 13.05
C TRP A 34 -1.42 -5.06 14.34
N ASN A 35 -0.68 -5.92 15.04
CA ASN A 35 -0.01 -5.53 16.28
C ASN A 35 1.43 -5.11 15.97
N PHE A 36 1.65 -3.81 15.85
CA PHE A 36 2.99 -3.23 15.68
C PHE A 36 3.68 -3.05 17.04
N PRO A 37 5.01 -3.16 17.11
CA PRO A 37 5.74 -2.87 18.34
C PRO A 37 5.49 -1.43 18.79
N ALA A 38 5.49 -1.21 20.10
CA ALA A 38 5.15 0.08 20.67
C ALA A 38 6.09 1.20 20.17
N TYR A 39 5.50 2.28 19.67
CA TYR A 39 6.20 3.52 19.36
C TYR A 39 6.16 4.43 20.58
N THR A 40 7.12 4.25 21.48
CA THR A 40 7.22 5.01 22.73
C THR A 40 8.23 6.16 22.57
N ASN A 41 7.90 7.31 23.15
CA ASN A 41 8.73 8.53 23.17
C ASN A 41 9.02 9.17 21.80
N PRO A 42 7.98 9.65 21.08
CA PRO A 42 8.16 10.38 19.84
C PRO A 42 9.00 11.65 20.07
N LYS A 43 10.05 11.82 19.27
CA LYS A 43 10.92 13.00 19.26
C LYS A 43 10.66 13.83 18.01
N VAL A 44 10.97 15.13 18.06
CA VAL A 44 10.87 16.02 16.89
C VAL A 44 11.77 15.52 15.74
N GLY A 45 12.91 14.90 16.08
CA GLY A 45 13.81 14.25 15.12
C GLY A 45 13.13 13.17 14.27
N ASP A 46 12.08 12.53 14.77
CA ASP A 46 11.39 11.44 14.08
C ASP A 46 10.66 11.92 12.82
N ILE A 47 10.37 13.21 12.71
CA ILE A 47 9.81 13.81 11.49
C ILE A 47 10.83 13.76 10.35
N PHE A 48 12.10 14.08 10.62
CA PHE A 48 13.17 14.01 9.61
C PHE A 48 13.41 12.57 9.17
N TYR A 49 13.42 11.63 10.13
CA TYR A 49 13.51 10.20 9.83
C TYR A 49 12.30 9.72 9.02
N ALA A 50 11.09 10.16 9.36
CA ALA A 50 9.88 9.82 8.61
C ALA A 50 9.98 10.28 7.15
N VAL A 51 10.43 11.51 6.90
CA VAL A 51 10.67 11.99 5.53
C VAL A 51 11.74 11.16 4.83
N ALA A 52 12.85 10.84 5.50
CA ALA A 52 13.92 10.01 4.94
C ALA A 52 13.45 8.61 4.53
N TYR A 53 12.76 7.88 5.42
CA TYR A 53 12.19 6.55 5.09
C TYR A 53 11.12 6.64 4.00
N SER A 54 10.42 7.77 3.94
CA SER A 54 9.40 8.00 2.92
C SER A 54 9.99 8.21 1.53
N LEU A 55 11.23 8.68 1.40
CA LEU A 55 11.93 8.70 0.11
C LEU A 55 12.12 7.28 -0.44
N ALA A 56 12.50 6.33 0.42
CA ALA A 56 12.60 4.92 0.03
C ALA A 56 11.22 4.35 -0.33
N GLY A 57 10.19 4.64 0.48
CA GLY A 57 8.80 4.24 0.18
C GLY A 57 8.30 4.77 -1.17
N ALA A 58 8.58 6.03 -1.47
CA ALA A 58 8.22 6.65 -2.74
C ALA A 58 9.01 6.03 -3.90
N ALA A 59 10.32 5.78 -3.74
CA ALA A 59 11.14 5.12 -4.75
C ALA A 59 10.59 3.73 -5.11
N ILE A 60 10.20 2.92 -4.12
CA ILE A 60 9.52 1.64 -4.36
C ILE A 60 8.16 1.85 -5.03
N GLY A 61 7.42 2.89 -4.67
CA GLY A 61 6.17 3.29 -5.35
C GLY A 61 6.38 3.57 -6.85
N TRP A 62 7.47 4.25 -7.23
CA TRP A 62 7.84 4.46 -8.63
C TRP A 62 8.18 3.15 -9.35
N ILE A 63 8.96 2.27 -8.72
CA ILE A 63 9.28 0.94 -9.27
C ILE A 63 8.00 0.14 -9.50
N PHE A 64 7.05 0.17 -8.55
CA PHE A 64 5.76 -0.49 -8.71
C PHE A 64 4.95 0.06 -9.89
N ILE A 65 4.86 1.39 -10.02
CA ILE A 65 4.16 2.03 -11.14
C ILE A 65 4.82 1.66 -12.47
N LEU A 66 6.15 1.58 -12.50
CA LEU A 66 6.90 1.12 -13.67
C LEU A 66 6.56 -0.32 -14.03
N PHE A 67 6.51 -1.24 -13.05
CA PHE A 67 6.08 -2.62 -13.29
C PHE A 67 4.66 -2.67 -13.86
N VAL A 68 3.70 -1.98 -13.24
CA VAL A 68 2.32 -1.95 -13.73
C VAL A 68 2.25 -1.44 -15.17
N ARG A 69 2.99 -0.39 -15.51
CA ARG A 69 3.04 0.13 -16.89
C ARG A 69 3.63 -0.89 -17.87
N ASN A 70 4.77 -1.50 -17.52
CA ASN A 70 5.42 -2.49 -18.36
C ASN A 70 4.55 -3.73 -18.58
N PHE A 71 3.98 -4.32 -17.52
CA PHE A 71 3.08 -5.46 -17.66
C PHE A 71 1.83 -5.11 -18.46
N LYS A 72 1.29 -3.89 -18.30
CA LYS A 72 0.15 -3.42 -19.11
C LYS A 72 0.51 -3.35 -20.59
N LEU A 73 1.71 -2.88 -20.93
CA LEU A 73 2.22 -2.84 -22.30
C LEU A 73 2.42 -4.26 -22.86
N VAL A 74 3.01 -5.17 -22.09
CA VAL A 74 3.20 -6.58 -22.50
C VAL A 74 1.86 -7.22 -22.82
N PHE A 75 0.90 -7.17 -21.90
CA PHE A 75 -0.43 -7.76 -22.14
C PHE A 75 -1.19 -7.08 -23.29
N LYS A 76 -0.97 -5.77 -23.50
CA LYS A 76 -1.55 -5.06 -24.65
C LYS A 76 -0.91 -5.51 -25.96
N ARG A 77 0.42 -5.68 -26.03
CA ARG A 77 1.12 -6.15 -27.23
C ARG A 77 0.73 -7.57 -27.63
N LEU A 78 0.48 -8.43 -26.65
CA LEU A 78 0.07 -9.82 -26.90
C LEU A 78 -1.37 -9.93 -27.43
N ASN A 79 -2.18 -8.86 -27.40
CA ASN A 79 -3.57 -8.84 -27.89
C ASN A 79 -4.42 -10.04 -27.45
N LEU A 80 -4.21 -10.53 -26.23
CA LEU A 80 -4.88 -11.73 -25.72
C LEU A 80 -6.32 -11.45 -25.31
N ALA A 81 -7.19 -12.43 -25.55
CA ALA A 81 -8.52 -12.47 -24.97
C ALA A 81 -8.45 -12.44 -23.42
N ILE A 82 -9.48 -11.89 -22.78
CA ILE A 82 -9.49 -11.70 -21.32
C ILE A 82 -9.28 -13.00 -20.54
N TYR A 83 -9.87 -14.11 -20.99
CA TYR A 83 -9.71 -15.41 -20.33
C TYR A 83 -8.26 -15.88 -20.33
N LEU A 84 -7.56 -15.79 -21.47
CA LEU A 84 -6.14 -16.16 -21.58
C LEU A 84 -5.26 -15.28 -20.68
N ARG A 85 -5.57 -13.98 -20.63
CA ARG A 85 -4.86 -13.03 -19.78
C ARG A 85 -5.00 -13.38 -18.30
N LEU A 86 -6.21 -13.72 -17.87
CA LEU A 86 -6.52 -14.15 -16.51
C LEU A 86 -5.83 -15.48 -16.18
N THR A 87 -5.84 -16.45 -17.09
CA THR A 87 -5.17 -17.75 -16.93
C THR A 87 -3.67 -17.59 -16.77
N ILE A 88 -3.01 -16.81 -17.64
CA ILE A 88 -1.57 -16.55 -17.55
C ILE A 88 -1.25 -15.81 -16.24
N GLY A 89 -2.04 -14.79 -15.89
CA GLY A 89 -1.88 -14.07 -14.64
C GLY A 89 -2.01 -15.00 -13.43
N GLY A 90 -3.04 -15.83 -13.39
CA GLY A 90 -3.27 -16.81 -12.33
C GLY A 90 -2.16 -17.85 -12.24
N PHE A 91 -1.65 -18.33 -13.37
CA PHE A 91 -0.53 -19.28 -13.42
C PHE A 91 0.76 -18.66 -12.85
N VAL A 92 1.11 -17.44 -13.27
CA VAL A 92 2.27 -16.72 -12.71
C VAL A 92 2.11 -16.48 -11.21
N LEU A 93 0.92 -16.06 -10.77
CA LEU A 93 0.63 -15.86 -9.35
C LEU A 93 0.71 -17.17 -8.55
N GLY A 94 0.26 -18.28 -9.13
CA GLY A 94 0.33 -19.62 -8.56
C GLY A 94 1.78 -20.07 -8.36
N ILE A 95 2.65 -19.88 -9.36
CA ILE A 95 4.09 -20.17 -9.26
C ILE A 95 4.72 -19.34 -8.15
N ILE A 96 4.51 -18.02 -8.15
CA ILE A 96 5.10 -17.14 -7.13
C ILE A 96 4.61 -17.56 -5.73
N SER A 97 3.32 -17.85 -5.59
CA SER A 97 2.71 -18.26 -4.31
C SER A 97 3.14 -19.65 -3.83
N TYR A 98 3.56 -20.53 -4.74
CA TYR A 98 4.10 -21.84 -4.41
C TYR A 98 5.50 -21.71 -3.80
N TYR A 99 6.40 -20.98 -4.48
CA TYR A 99 7.78 -20.80 -4.02
C TYR A 99 7.95 -19.79 -2.88
N ILE A 100 7.11 -18.75 -2.84
CA ILE A 100 7.16 -17.69 -1.82
C ILE A 100 5.77 -17.57 -1.17
N PRO A 101 5.44 -18.43 -0.19
CA PRO A 101 4.13 -18.44 0.46
C PRO A 101 3.66 -17.09 1.00
N LEU A 102 4.59 -16.25 1.47
CA LEU A 102 4.31 -14.93 2.03
C LEU A 102 3.75 -13.94 0.99
N THR A 103 3.86 -14.21 -0.32
CA THR A 103 3.27 -13.34 -1.33
C THR A 103 1.78 -13.61 -1.56
N ARG A 104 1.21 -14.69 -1.01
CA ARG A 104 -0.18 -15.10 -1.24
C ARG A 104 -1.19 -14.01 -0.88
N TYR A 105 -2.31 -14.04 -1.61
CA TYR A 105 -3.46 -13.17 -1.40
C TYR A 105 -3.08 -11.68 -1.24
N PHE A 106 -3.84 -10.95 -0.43
CA PHE A 106 -3.58 -9.55 -0.15
C PHE A 106 -2.53 -9.32 0.94
N GLY A 107 -2.00 -10.39 1.55
CA GLY A 107 -0.89 -10.32 2.51
C GLY A 107 -1.28 -9.95 3.93
N HIS A 108 -2.56 -9.94 4.30
CA HIS A 108 -2.98 -9.50 5.62
C HIS A 108 -2.48 -10.39 6.76
N GLU A 109 -2.70 -11.71 6.66
CA GLU A 109 -2.18 -12.69 7.62
C GLU A 109 -0.64 -12.76 7.56
N GLN A 110 -0.10 -12.72 6.34
CA GLN A 110 1.33 -12.81 6.08
C GLN A 110 2.08 -11.61 6.67
N LEU A 111 1.45 -10.44 6.78
CA LEU A 111 2.06 -9.24 7.37
C LEU A 111 2.39 -9.49 8.85
N THR A 112 1.49 -10.14 9.59
CA THR A 112 1.71 -10.51 10.98
C THR A 112 2.87 -11.50 11.12
N GLU A 113 2.94 -12.48 10.22
CA GLU A 113 4.04 -13.46 10.18
C GLU A 113 5.39 -12.81 9.89
N VAL A 114 5.41 -11.86 8.94
CA VAL A 114 6.58 -11.06 8.55
C VAL A 114 7.09 -10.18 9.68
N LEU A 115 6.19 -9.62 10.50
CA LEU A 115 6.57 -8.81 11.66
C LEU A 115 7.09 -9.64 12.86
N LYS A 116 6.61 -10.88 13.02
CA LYS A 116 6.97 -11.75 14.15
C LYS A 116 8.25 -12.56 13.91
N SER A 117 8.51 -12.93 12.67
CA SER A 117 9.61 -13.84 12.32
C SER A 117 10.85 -13.06 11.90
N THR A 118 12.02 -13.68 12.04
CA THR A 118 13.28 -13.13 11.54
C THR A 118 13.59 -13.70 10.17
N PHE A 119 13.87 -12.84 9.21
CA PHE A 119 14.23 -13.23 7.86
C PHE A 119 15.58 -12.64 7.48
N THR A 120 16.26 -13.28 6.52
CA THR A 120 17.50 -12.72 5.98
C THR A 120 17.19 -11.50 5.10
N LEU A 121 18.13 -10.54 5.06
CA LEU A 121 18.01 -9.36 4.21
C LEU A 121 17.76 -9.74 2.75
N GLN A 122 18.47 -10.76 2.27
CA GLN A 122 18.33 -11.29 0.91
C GLN A 122 16.91 -11.80 0.65
N PHE A 123 16.33 -12.56 1.59
CA PHE A 123 14.97 -13.05 1.46
C PHE A 123 13.94 -11.90 1.45
N LEU A 124 14.11 -10.88 2.31
CA LEU A 124 13.21 -9.72 2.32
C LEU A 124 13.25 -8.95 0.99
N CYS A 125 14.43 -8.77 0.40
CA CYS A 125 14.58 -8.14 -0.92
C CYS A 125 13.85 -8.93 -2.02
N VAL A 126 14.01 -10.26 -2.02
CA VAL A 126 13.31 -11.16 -2.95
C VAL A 126 11.79 -11.10 -2.73
N LEU A 127 11.36 -11.18 -1.47
CA LEU A 127 9.95 -11.10 -1.08
C LEU A 127 9.31 -9.78 -1.54
N LEU A 128 9.98 -8.65 -1.33
CA LEU A 128 9.52 -7.35 -1.78
C LEU A 128 9.34 -7.32 -3.31
N LEU A 129 10.38 -7.72 -4.04
CA LEU A 129 10.37 -7.73 -5.50
C LEU A 129 9.22 -8.59 -6.05
N PHE A 130 9.11 -9.83 -5.60
CA PHE A 130 8.07 -10.75 -6.07
C PHE A 130 6.67 -10.35 -5.61
N LYS A 131 6.51 -9.71 -4.44
CA LYS A 131 5.22 -9.14 -4.04
C LYS A 131 4.80 -8.02 -4.98
N LEU A 132 5.69 -7.10 -5.34
CA LEU A 132 5.38 -6.02 -6.29
C LEU A 132 5.02 -6.57 -7.68
N ILE A 133 5.76 -7.58 -8.15
CA ILE A 133 5.44 -8.27 -9.42
C ILE A 133 4.07 -8.95 -9.33
N ALA A 134 3.78 -9.67 -8.24
CA ALA A 134 2.49 -10.33 -8.06
C ALA A 134 1.33 -9.32 -8.09
N ILE A 135 1.46 -8.18 -7.39
CA ILE A 135 0.46 -7.12 -7.41
C ILE A 135 0.32 -6.56 -8.84
N ALA A 136 1.43 -6.26 -9.52
CA ALA A 136 1.40 -5.70 -10.86
C ALA A 136 0.76 -6.66 -11.88
N VAL A 137 1.09 -7.95 -11.82
CA VAL A 137 0.48 -8.99 -12.66
C VAL A 137 -1.02 -9.10 -12.37
N THR A 138 -1.43 -9.11 -11.09
CA THR A 138 -2.85 -9.16 -10.71
C THR A 138 -3.63 -8.00 -11.33
N VAL A 139 -3.17 -6.76 -11.08
CA VAL A 139 -3.85 -5.54 -11.54
C VAL A 139 -3.85 -5.44 -13.06
N THR A 140 -2.74 -5.80 -13.70
CA THR A 140 -2.66 -5.73 -15.15
C THR A 140 -3.46 -6.83 -15.80
N ALA A 141 -3.34 -8.10 -15.41
CA ALA A 141 -4.04 -9.23 -16.01
C ALA A 141 -5.58 -9.10 -16.01
N GLY A 142 -6.14 -8.21 -15.19
CA GLY A 142 -7.57 -7.89 -15.17
C GLY A 142 -8.33 -8.56 -14.03
N TRP A 143 -7.61 -9.10 -13.04
CA TRP A 143 -8.22 -9.60 -11.81
C TRP A 143 -8.86 -8.44 -11.05
N ARG A 144 -10.08 -8.67 -10.56
CA ARG A 144 -10.78 -7.70 -9.71
C ARG A 144 -10.20 -7.75 -8.30
N GLY A 145 -9.64 -6.65 -7.83
CA GLY A 145 -9.09 -6.55 -6.48
C GLY A 145 -8.44 -5.20 -6.23
N GLY A 146 -8.33 -4.85 -4.95
CA GLY A 146 -7.58 -3.68 -4.50
C GLY A 146 -6.10 -4.01 -4.30
N PHE A 147 -5.24 -3.00 -4.42
CA PHE A 147 -3.80 -3.13 -4.20
C PHE A 147 -3.30 -2.36 -2.97
N ILE A 148 -4.19 -1.69 -2.21
CA ILE A 148 -3.82 -0.91 -1.01
C ILE A 148 -3.17 -1.81 0.05
N ILE A 149 -3.86 -2.85 0.54
CA ILE A 149 -3.30 -3.76 1.56
C ILE A 149 -2.03 -4.50 1.05
N PRO A 150 -1.98 -5.03 -0.18
CA PRO A 150 -0.75 -5.59 -0.71
C PRO A 150 0.44 -4.61 -0.74
N LEU A 151 0.18 -3.34 -1.03
CA LEU A 151 1.21 -2.29 -1.00
C LEU A 151 1.59 -1.91 0.43
N LEU A 152 0.67 -1.97 1.40
CA LEU A 152 1.00 -1.85 2.82
C LEU A 152 1.95 -2.98 3.24
N PHE A 153 1.68 -4.22 2.84
CA PHE A 153 2.61 -5.34 3.06
C PHE A 153 3.99 -5.07 2.44
N ALA A 154 4.05 -4.61 1.19
CA ALA A 154 5.31 -4.26 0.55
C ALA A 154 6.06 -3.14 1.32
N GLY A 155 5.33 -2.14 1.84
CA GLY A 155 5.89 -1.10 2.70
C GLY A 155 6.45 -1.63 4.02
N THR A 156 5.79 -2.61 4.64
CA THR A 156 6.31 -3.29 5.84
C THR A 156 7.60 -4.03 5.55
N VAL A 157 7.65 -4.81 4.47
CA VAL A 157 8.87 -5.53 4.06
C VAL A 157 10.02 -4.55 3.77
N LEU A 158 9.73 -3.45 3.08
CA LEU A 158 10.71 -2.37 2.86
C LEU A 158 11.23 -1.80 4.19
N GLY A 159 10.33 -1.54 5.14
CA GLY A 159 10.73 -1.03 6.45
C GLY A 159 11.61 -2.01 7.23
N LEU A 160 11.38 -3.31 7.12
CA LEU A 160 12.24 -4.34 7.72
C LEU A 160 13.63 -4.36 7.08
N ILE A 161 13.71 -4.23 5.75
CA ILE A 161 14.99 -4.11 5.02
C ILE A 161 15.77 -2.90 5.54
N ILE A 162 15.11 -1.74 5.65
CA ILE A 162 15.74 -0.52 6.16
C ILE A 162 16.19 -0.68 7.61
N PHE A 163 15.35 -1.27 8.47
CA PHE A 163 15.68 -1.51 9.87
C PHE A 163 16.90 -2.43 10.05
N GLN A 164 17.04 -3.44 9.18
CA GLN A 164 18.20 -4.34 9.21
C GLN A 164 19.49 -3.67 8.72
N LEU A 165 19.39 -2.71 7.79
CA LEU A 165 20.53 -1.91 7.31
C LEU A 165 20.94 -0.80 8.27
N PHE A 166 19.97 -0.21 8.98
CA PHE A 166 20.16 0.89 9.92
C PHE A 166 19.55 0.55 11.28
N PRO A 167 20.16 -0.38 12.04
CA PRO A 167 19.68 -0.73 13.36
C PRO A 167 19.84 0.45 14.32
N GLY A 168 18.85 0.67 15.19
CA GLY A 168 18.89 1.73 16.22
C GLY A 168 17.70 2.70 16.21
N GLN A 169 16.81 2.58 15.22
CA GLN A 169 15.60 3.39 15.10
C GLN A 169 14.35 2.55 15.37
N ASN A 170 13.22 3.17 15.70
CA ASN A 170 12.01 2.43 16.03
C ASN A 170 11.43 1.71 14.80
N LEU A 171 11.26 0.37 14.89
CA LEU A 171 10.78 -0.45 13.78
C LEU A 171 9.39 0.01 13.29
N ALA A 172 8.45 0.29 14.20
CA ALA A 172 7.10 0.71 13.83
C ALA A 172 7.10 2.03 13.07
N LEU A 173 7.95 2.99 13.48
CA LEU A 173 8.12 4.25 12.76
C LEU A 173 8.58 4.00 11.32
N ILE A 174 9.65 3.22 11.13
CA ILE A 174 10.21 2.94 9.80
C ILE A 174 9.18 2.26 8.91
N THR A 175 8.57 1.17 9.40
CA THR A 175 7.62 0.36 8.61
C THR A 175 6.39 1.17 8.24
N VAL A 176 5.79 1.89 9.18
CA VAL A 176 4.54 2.62 8.91
C VAL A 176 4.77 3.84 8.03
N CYS A 177 5.93 4.50 8.14
CA CYS A 177 6.30 5.57 7.19
C CYS A 177 6.48 5.02 5.76
N CYS A 178 7.15 3.86 5.62
CA CYS A 178 7.29 3.20 4.32
C CYS A 178 5.93 2.79 3.75
N MET A 179 5.05 2.20 4.56
CA MET A 179 3.66 1.85 4.20
C MET A 179 2.88 3.07 3.68
N ALA A 180 2.95 4.17 4.44
CA ALA A 180 2.22 5.40 4.16
C ALA A 180 2.70 6.03 2.85
N SER A 181 4.01 6.26 2.72
CA SER A 181 4.61 6.90 1.55
C SER A 181 4.39 6.08 0.28
N LEU A 182 4.66 4.78 0.32
CA LEU A 182 4.51 3.90 -0.84
C LEU A 182 3.05 3.87 -1.32
N ASN A 183 2.08 3.74 -0.41
CA ASN A 183 0.67 3.76 -0.81
C ASN A 183 0.25 5.14 -1.32
N ALA A 184 0.57 6.22 -0.61
CA ALA A 184 0.18 7.58 -1.01
C ALA A 184 0.80 7.97 -2.36
N CYS A 185 2.03 7.53 -2.65
CA CYS A 185 2.68 7.71 -3.95
C CYS A 185 1.92 7.02 -5.09
N VAL A 186 1.42 5.81 -4.85
CA VAL A 186 0.76 5.00 -5.89
C VAL A 186 -0.72 5.39 -6.06
N THR A 187 -1.44 5.57 -4.96
CA THR A 187 -2.89 5.83 -4.97
C THR A 187 -3.22 7.30 -5.10
N ARG A 188 -2.30 8.20 -4.74
CA ARG A 188 -2.52 9.64 -4.60
C ARG A 188 -3.65 10.00 -3.62
N THR A 189 -3.78 9.26 -2.52
CA THR A 189 -4.81 9.47 -1.50
C THR A 189 -4.22 9.65 -0.09
N PRO A 190 -3.46 10.72 0.19
CA PRO A 190 -2.66 10.82 1.42
C PRO A 190 -3.52 10.79 2.68
N VAL A 191 -4.64 11.51 2.69
CA VAL A 191 -5.58 11.56 3.84
C VAL A 191 -6.17 10.19 4.13
N SER A 192 -6.62 9.47 3.11
CA SER A 192 -7.18 8.13 3.28
C SER A 192 -6.16 7.14 3.84
N ILE A 193 -4.90 7.22 3.41
CA ILE A 193 -3.83 6.34 3.90
C ILE A 193 -3.48 6.65 5.36
N ILE A 194 -3.48 7.92 5.76
CA ILE A 194 -3.26 8.32 7.16
C ILE A 194 -4.35 7.71 8.06
N ILE A 195 -5.62 7.89 7.70
CA ILE A 195 -6.76 7.38 8.47
C ILE A 195 -6.72 5.85 8.54
N LEU A 196 -6.45 5.20 7.40
CA LEU A 196 -6.37 3.74 7.31
C LEU A 196 -5.26 3.19 8.23
N LEU A 197 -4.06 3.76 8.18
CA LEU A 197 -2.94 3.32 9.00
C LEU A 197 -3.18 3.58 10.49
N ALA A 198 -3.76 4.73 10.85
CA ALA A 198 -4.12 5.02 12.23
C ALA A 198 -5.09 3.97 12.78
N ALA A 199 -6.09 3.55 11.99
CA ALA A 199 -7.04 2.53 12.40
C ALA A 199 -6.43 1.11 12.45
N MET A 200 -5.61 0.74 11.46
CA MET A 200 -5.13 -0.65 11.33
C MET A 200 -3.89 -0.98 12.15
N THR A 201 -3.01 0.00 12.41
CA THR A 201 -1.72 -0.24 13.10
C THR A 201 -1.77 0.07 14.60
N GLY A 202 -2.78 0.80 15.06
CA GLY A 202 -2.91 1.20 16.46
C GLY A 202 -1.88 2.25 16.91
N LEU A 203 -1.18 2.90 15.98
CA LEU A 203 -0.24 3.98 16.31
C LEU A 203 -0.98 5.20 16.84
N HIS A 204 -0.72 5.54 18.10
CA HIS A 204 -1.32 6.71 18.74
C HIS A 204 -0.76 8.03 18.19
N ASN A 205 0.51 8.06 17.77
CA ASN A 205 1.13 9.25 17.19
C ASN A 205 1.13 9.18 15.66
N ILE A 206 0.18 9.88 15.06
CA ILE A 206 0.00 9.92 13.60
C ILE A 206 0.88 10.98 12.92
N VAL A 207 1.55 11.87 13.65
CA VAL A 207 2.27 13.01 13.06
C VAL A 207 3.34 12.56 12.05
N PRO A 208 4.25 11.62 12.37
CA PRO A 208 5.22 11.15 11.38
C PRO A 208 4.58 10.49 10.15
N VAL A 209 3.45 9.81 10.35
CA VAL A 209 2.67 9.16 9.28
C VAL A 209 2.08 10.20 8.32
N ILE A 210 1.66 11.36 8.84
CA ILE A 210 1.17 12.48 8.02
C ILE A 210 2.29 12.98 7.09
N PHE A 211 3.48 13.26 7.64
CA PHE A 211 4.63 13.69 6.84
C PHE A 211 5.03 12.64 5.82
N ALA A 212 5.02 11.37 6.20
CA ALA A 212 5.36 10.27 5.31
C ALA A 212 4.38 10.14 4.14
N SER A 213 3.08 10.16 4.44
CA SER A 213 2.01 10.09 3.45
C SER A 213 2.04 11.28 2.49
N LEU A 214 2.26 12.50 3.00
CA LEU A 214 2.40 13.70 2.16
C LEU A 214 3.66 13.63 1.29
N THR A 215 4.79 13.19 1.83
CA THR A 215 6.03 13.01 1.07
C THR A 215 5.83 12.07 -0.11
N GLY A 216 5.22 10.89 0.14
CA GLY A 216 4.86 9.95 -0.92
C GLY A 216 3.92 10.55 -1.96
N TYR A 217 2.89 11.28 -1.52
CA TYR A 217 1.94 11.96 -2.42
C TYR A 217 2.62 13.00 -3.31
N PHE A 218 3.47 13.87 -2.75
CA PHE A 218 4.15 14.91 -3.52
C PHE A 218 5.19 14.35 -4.49
N LEU A 219 5.81 13.22 -4.15
CA LEU A 219 6.74 12.51 -5.04
C LEU A 219 6.03 11.62 -6.06
N ALA A 220 4.69 11.54 -6.07
CA ALA A 220 3.97 10.72 -7.02
C ALA A 220 4.20 11.18 -8.48
N PRO A 221 4.38 10.26 -9.44
CA PRO A 221 4.57 10.62 -10.85
C PRO A 221 3.33 11.33 -11.40
N LYS A 222 3.47 12.30 -12.32
CA LYS A 222 2.38 13.14 -12.87
C LYS A 222 1.25 12.39 -13.59
N LEU A 223 1.49 11.19 -14.10
CA LEU A 223 0.45 10.38 -14.74
C LEU A 223 -0.13 9.35 -13.74
N PRO A 224 -1.40 9.50 -13.31
CA PRO A 224 -2.00 8.63 -12.31
C PRO A 224 -2.22 7.21 -12.83
N LEU A 225 -2.20 6.26 -11.91
CA LEU A 225 -2.43 4.84 -12.20
C LEU A 225 -3.93 4.52 -12.25
N ILE A 226 -4.74 5.20 -11.43
CA ILE A 226 -6.18 4.95 -11.30
C ILE A 226 -6.94 5.64 -12.44
N GLN A 227 -7.75 4.88 -13.17
CA GLN A 227 -8.50 5.38 -14.35
C GLN A 227 -9.44 6.54 -14.02
N ALA A 228 -10.07 6.52 -12.85
CA ALA A 228 -10.93 7.62 -12.39
C ALA A 228 -10.17 8.95 -12.25
N GLN A 229 -8.91 8.90 -11.82
CA GLN A 229 -8.04 10.08 -11.74
C GLN A 229 -7.63 10.55 -13.13
N LEU A 230 -7.28 9.63 -14.04
CA LEU A 230 -6.96 9.95 -15.44
C LEU A 230 -8.12 10.64 -16.17
N ARG A 231 -9.37 10.18 -15.96
CA ARG A 231 -10.55 10.81 -16.59
C ARG A 231 -10.76 12.24 -16.09
N ARG A 232 -10.41 12.52 -14.82
CA ARG A 232 -10.53 13.85 -14.22
C ARG A 232 -9.48 14.83 -14.75
N GLU A 233 -8.22 14.41 -14.85
CA GLU A 233 -7.16 15.25 -15.45
C GLU A 233 -7.51 15.65 -16.89
N LYS A 234 -7.93 14.67 -17.72
CA LYS A 234 -8.37 14.96 -19.10
C LYS A 234 -9.56 15.93 -19.17
N SER A 235 -10.49 15.84 -18.21
CA SER A 235 -11.66 16.72 -18.17
C SER A 235 -11.28 18.16 -17.77
N ASN A 236 -10.30 18.32 -16.88
CA ASN A 236 -9.78 19.63 -16.53
C ASN A 236 -9.00 20.26 -17.70
N ASP A 237 -8.20 19.48 -18.42
CA ASP A 237 -7.43 19.99 -19.57
C ASP A 237 -8.33 20.41 -20.74
N SER A 238 -9.53 19.84 -20.87
CA SER A 238 -10.50 20.24 -21.90
C SER A 238 -11.30 21.52 -21.59
N LEU A 239 -11.13 22.07 -20.39
CA LEU A 239 -11.79 23.31 -19.93
C LEU A 239 -10.84 24.52 -19.89
N LEU A 240 -9.58 24.33 -20.31
CA LEU A 240 -8.55 25.36 -20.48
C LEU A 240 -8.27 25.55 -21.98
#